data_AF-A0A098EC29-F1
#
_entry.id   AF-A0A098EC29-F1
#
_cell.length_a   1.000
_cell.length_b   1.000
_cell.length_c   1.000
_cell.angle_alpha   90.00
_cell.angle_beta   90.00
_cell.angle_gamma   90.00
#
_symmetry.space_group_name_H-M   'P 1'
#
loop_
_entity.id
_entity.type
_entity.pdbx_description
1 polymer ?
#
loop_
_entity_poly.entity_id
_entity_poly.type
_entity_poly.pdbx_seq_one_letter_code
_entity_poly.pdbx_strand_id
1 'polypeptide(L)'
;MNEYIKEICKEHKIKARLVDCNEKDLSNAIVHSLNYATYNIIAIMDGDLQHPPEMLPEMLKILEKENSDIVIGSRITKNFSLVRSVVSGVYRSLVYLFVKNSTKIRDPGSGFFTFRKKIVENVSLNPLGFKILVEILDKAHYEKVTEKSFIFEDRKRGASKFNLKQSYISFIHLFNIAKHNKEYDRFLKFSIVGASGILVNMGCLYILTEFFKIFYLFSSAIAIELSIISNFILNDIWTFKNERNGNFFVRMGKFNLSRIFASVINVFILLILTIIGTNYLLANLIGIFVATLFTYVTSVLRVWKR
;
A
#
# COMPACT_ATOMS: atom_id res chain seq x y z
N MET A 1 -24.84 -26.35 -1.46
CA MET A 1 -23.41 -26.13 -1.79
C MET A 1 -22.49 -27.04 -0.97
N ASN A 2 -22.60 -27.06 0.37
CA ASN A 2 -21.76 -27.92 1.22
C ASN A 2 -21.89 -29.42 0.91
N GLU A 3 -23.10 -29.92 0.61
CA GLU A 3 -23.31 -31.33 0.23
C GLU A 3 -22.63 -31.69 -1.10
N TYR A 4 -22.75 -30.83 -2.10
CA TYR A 4 -22.08 -30.98 -3.39
C TYR A 4 -20.54 -31.03 -3.26
N ILE A 5 -19.96 -30.19 -2.40
CA ILE A 5 -18.51 -30.23 -2.13
C ILE A 5 -18.12 -31.56 -1.46
N LYS A 6 -18.90 -32.03 -0.47
CA LYS A 6 -18.65 -33.32 0.19
C LYS A 6 -18.69 -34.49 -0.81
N GLU A 7 -19.64 -34.46 -1.75
CA GLU A 7 -19.79 -35.47 -2.79
C GLU A 7 -18.56 -35.51 -3.72
N ILE A 8 -18.14 -34.36 -4.26
CA ILE A 8 -16.93 -34.24 -5.08
C ILE A 8 -15.69 -34.73 -4.32
N CYS A 9 -15.53 -34.31 -3.06
CA CYS A 9 -14.36 -34.74 -2.27
C CYS A 9 -14.35 -36.25 -2.04
N LYS A 10 -15.52 -36.88 -1.88
CA LYS A 10 -15.66 -38.33 -1.74
C LYS A 10 -15.33 -39.04 -3.06
N GLU A 11 -15.86 -38.55 -4.17
CA GLU A 11 -15.62 -39.10 -5.52
C GLU A 11 -14.13 -39.09 -5.87
N HIS A 12 -13.46 -37.96 -5.66
CA HIS A 12 -12.04 -37.78 -6.00
C HIS A 12 -11.09 -38.20 -4.87
N LYS A 13 -11.58 -38.79 -3.77
CA LYS A 13 -10.80 -39.20 -2.59
C LYS A 13 -9.93 -38.07 -2.01
N ILE A 14 -10.42 -36.83 -2.08
CA ILE A 14 -9.74 -35.64 -1.56
C ILE A 14 -10.03 -35.53 -0.06
N LYS A 15 -8.98 -35.45 0.76
CA LYS A 15 -9.12 -35.11 2.18
C LYS A 15 -9.50 -33.64 2.31
N ALA A 16 -10.79 -33.37 2.47
CA ALA A 16 -11.30 -32.03 2.70
C ALA A 16 -11.95 -31.92 4.08
N ARG A 17 -11.68 -30.81 4.76
CA ARG A 17 -12.39 -30.41 5.98
C ARG A 17 -13.19 -29.16 5.66
N LEU A 18 -14.51 -29.27 5.77
CA LEU A 18 -15.39 -28.11 5.69
C LEU A 18 -15.48 -27.48 7.08
N VAL A 19 -15.25 -26.17 7.14
CA VAL A 19 -15.33 -25.38 8.36
C VAL A 19 -16.40 -24.33 8.13
N ASP A 20 -17.53 -24.47 8.80
CA ASP A 20 -18.58 -23.46 8.76
C ASP A 20 -18.17 -22.29 9.65
N CYS A 21 -18.19 -21.09 9.08
CA CYS A 21 -17.82 -19.85 9.74
C CYS A 21 -19.00 -18.89 9.62
N ASN A 22 -19.49 -18.38 10.76
CA ASN A 22 -20.59 -17.41 10.78
C ASN A 22 -20.13 -15.99 10.37
N GLU A 23 -18.84 -15.80 10.10
CA GLU A 23 -18.27 -14.54 9.63
C GLU A 23 -18.60 -14.31 8.16
N LYS A 24 -19.03 -13.08 7.83
CA LYS A 24 -19.30 -12.66 6.45
C LYS A 24 -18.05 -12.13 5.73
N ASP A 25 -16.93 -12.06 6.44
CA ASP A 25 -15.68 -11.46 5.99
C ASP A 25 -14.65 -12.53 5.60
N LEU A 26 -14.05 -12.38 4.41
CA LEU A 26 -13.13 -13.39 3.86
C LEU A 26 -11.90 -13.56 4.75
N SER A 27 -11.34 -12.46 5.26
CA SER A 27 -10.11 -12.53 6.04
C SER A 27 -10.37 -13.18 7.41
N ASN A 28 -11.50 -12.88 8.05
CA ASN A 28 -11.89 -13.57 9.28
C ASN A 28 -12.15 -15.06 9.06
N ALA A 29 -12.78 -15.44 7.93
CA ALA A 29 -12.96 -16.85 7.59
C ALA A 29 -11.62 -17.57 7.42
N ILE A 30 -10.62 -16.92 6.81
CA ILE A 30 -9.27 -17.45 6.69
C ILE A 30 -8.62 -17.61 8.07
N VAL A 31 -8.65 -16.57 8.92
CA VAL A 31 -8.10 -16.63 10.29
C VAL A 31 -8.76 -17.74 11.10
N HIS A 32 -10.08 -17.89 11.03
CA HIS A 32 -10.81 -18.98 11.67
C HIS A 32 -10.33 -20.35 11.16
N SER A 33 -10.11 -20.47 9.85
CA SER A 33 -9.65 -21.71 9.22
C SER A 33 -8.21 -22.08 9.61
N LEU A 34 -7.34 -21.10 9.93
CA LEU A 34 -5.96 -21.35 10.37
C LEU A 34 -5.91 -22.19 11.66
N ASN A 35 -6.89 -22.06 12.55
CA ASN A 35 -6.98 -22.85 13.77
C ASN A 35 -7.21 -24.35 13.52
N TYR A 36 -7.76 -24.70 12.36
CA TYR A 36 -8.02 -26.09 11.96
C TYR A 36 -6.94 -26.68 11.04
N ALA A 37 -6.00 -25.85 10.56
CA ALA A 37 -4.92 -26.29 9.70
C ALA A 37 -3.91 -27.13 10.49
N THR A 38 -3.71 -28.38 10.08
CA THR A 38 -2.84 -29.34 10.78
C THR A 38 -1.40 -29.39 10.25
N TYR A 39 -1.16 -28.86 9.05
CA TYR A 39 0.15 -28.92 8.39
C TYR A 39 1.00 -27.68 8.66
N ASN A 40 2.32 -27.84 8.58
CA ASN A 40 3.31 -26.78 8.83
C ASN A 40 3.40 -25.74 7.70
N ILE A 41 2.87 -26.07 6.52
CA ILE A 41 2.85 -25.19 5.35
C ILE A 41 1.39 -24.98 4.97
N ILE A 42 1.02 -23.73 4.83
CA ILE A 42 -0.35 -23.29 4.56
C ILE A 42 -0.36 -22.55 3.24
N ALA A 43 -1.27 -22.93 2.34
CA ALA A 43 -1.54 -22.22 1.10
C ALA A 43 -2.94 -21.63 1.15
N ILE A 44 -3.06 -20.36 0.74
CA ILE A 44 -4.32 -19.64 0.60
C ILE A 44 -4.56 -19.39 -0.89
N MET A 45 -5.74 -19.75 -1.38
CA MET A 45 -6.17 -19.52 -2.76
C MET A 45 -7.70 -19.39 -2.87
N ASP A 46 -8.17 -18.76 -3.95
CA ASP A 46 -9.58 -18.62 -4.27
C ASP A 46 -10.07 -19.88 -5.02
N GLY A 47 -11.35 -20.22 -4.84
CA GLY A 47 -11.97 -21.39 -5.48
C GLY A 47 -12.52 -21.17 -6.89
N ASP A 48 -12.29 -20.00 -7.50
CA ASP A 48 -12.83 -19.61 -8.80
C ASP A 48 -11.89 -19.88 -9.99
N LEU A 49 -10.78 -20.59 -9.73
CA LEU A 49 -9.72 -20.94 -10.69
C LEU A 49 -9.00 -19.73 -11.32
N GLN A 50 -9.16 -18.52 -10.77
CA GLN A 50 -8.29 -17.40 -11.15
C GLN A 50 -6.86 -17.58 -10.64
N HIS A 51 -6.69 -18.37 -9.56
CA HIS A 51 -5.39 -18.77 -9.04
C HIS A 51 -5.04 -20.17 -9.59
N PRO A 52 -3.94 -20.33 -10.35
CA PRO A 52 -3.57 -21.60 -10.96
C PRO A 52 -3.12 -22.60 -9.87
N PRO A 53 -3.87 -23.70 -9.61
CA PRO A 53 -3.49 -24.69 -8.60
C PRO A 53 -2.16 -25.37 -8.93
N GLU A 54 -1.80 -25.46 -10.21
CA GLU A 54 -0.55 -26.02 -10.71
C GLU A 54 0.69 -25.26 -10.22
N MET A 55 0.50 -24.03 -9.72
CA MET A 55 1.57 -23.22 -9.16
C MET A 55 1.86 -23.57 -7.68
N LEU A 56 0.95 -24.23 -6.96
CA LEU A 56 1.16 -24.61 -5.56
C LEU A 56 2.41 -25.48 -5.34
N PRO A 57 2.67 -26.53 -6.15
CA PRO A 57 3.91 -27.31 -6.04
C PRO A 57 5.17 -26.48 -6.30
N GLU A 58 5.12 -25.49 -7.21
CA GLU A 58 6.25 -24.59 -7.44
C GLU A 58 6.49 -23.66 -6.26
N MET A 59 5.42 -23.10 -5.69
CA MET A 59 5.51 -22.23 -4.50
C MET A 59 6.08 -22.99 -3.30
N LEU A 60 5.68 -24.25 -3.11
CA LEU A 60 6.26 -25.14 -2.10
C LEU A 60 7.77 -25.34 -2.32
N LYS A 61 8.19 -25.66 -3.55
CA LYS A 61 9.61 -25.81 -3.90
C LYS A 61 10.41 -24.55 -3.63
N ILE A 62 9.86 -23.37 -3.92
CA ILE A 62 10.51 -22.07 -3.64
C ILE A 62 10.66 -21.89 -2.13
N LEU A 63 9.59 -22.14 -1.38
CA LEU A 63 9.57 -22.01 0.08
C LEU A 63 10.64 -22.90 0.75
N GLU A 64 10.84 -24.11 0.24
CA GLU A 64 11.89 -25.04 0.69
C GLU A 64 13.29 -24.66 0.21
N LYS A 65 13.50 -24.49 -1.11
CA LYS A 65 14.83 -24.27 -1.70
C LYS A 65 15.44 -22.92 -1.33
N GLU A 66 14.62 -21.87 -1.27
CA GLU A 66 15.09 -20.53 -0.97
C GLU A 66 15.10 -20.22 0.53
N ASN A 67 14.68 -21.18 1.36
CA ASN A 67 14.43 -20.97 2.79
C ASN A 67 13.55 -19.73 3.04
N SER A 68 12.52 -19.55 2.21
CA SER A 68 11.57 -18.45 2.36
C SER A 68 10.52 -18.81 3.41
N ASP A 69 9.99 -17.79 4.07
CA ASP A 69 8.91 -17.93 5.04
C ASP A 69 7.53 -17.75 4.38
N ILE A 70 7.48 -16.89 3.37
CA ILE A 70 6.29 -16.57 2.58
C ILE A 70 6.66 -16.59 1.09
N VAL A 71 5.83 -17.24 0.27
CA VAL A 71 5.86 -17.17 -1.18
C VAL A 71 4.53 -16.57 -1.67
N ILE A 72 4.60 -15.42 -2.33
CA ILE A 72 3.43 -14.71 -2.84
C ILE A 72 3.28 -15.00 -4.33
N GLY A 73 2.08 -15.38 -4.74
CA GLY A 73 1.66 -15.37 -6.13
C GLY A 73 1.38 -13.93 -6.55
N SER A 74 2.30 -13.33 -7.31
CA SER A 74 2.21 -11.92 -7.71
C SER A 74 1.60 -11.79 -9.10
N ARG A 75 0.52 -11.01 -9.20
CA ARG A 75 -0.24 -10.89 -10.44
C ARG A 75 0.50 -10.08 -11.49
N ILE A 76 0.55 -10.63 -12.71
CA ILE A 76 0.85 -9.89 -13.94
C ILE A 76 -0.46 -9.71 -14.69
N THR A 77 -0.99 -8.48 -14.69
CA THR A 77 -2.22 -8.15 -15.39
C THR A 77 -1.90 -7.62 -16.79
N LYS A 78 -2.57 -8.14 -17.84
CA LYS A 78 -2.34 -7.73 -19.25
C LYS A 78 -3.20 -6.55 -19.71
N ASN A 79 -4.44 -6.42 -19.22
CA ASN A 79 -5.39 -5.37 -19.64
C ASN A 79 -5.84 -4.51 -18.45
N PHE A 80 -5.84 -3.18 -18.60
CA PHE A 80 -6.17 -2.25 -17.52
C PHE A 80 -7.21 -1.21 -17.91
N SER A 81 -8.15 -0.97 -16.98
CA SER A 81 -8.77 0.35 -16.82
C SER A 81 -7.78 1.25 -16.07
N LEU A 82 -7.50 2.44 -16.61
CA LEU A 82 -6.58 3.44 -16.02
C LEU A 82 -6.92 3.73 -14.55
N VAL A 83 -8.21 3.84 -14.23
CA VAL A 83 -8.70 4.12 -12.87
C VAL A 83 -8.31 3.00 -11.89
N ARG A 84 -8.46 1.74 -12.29
CA ARG A 84 -8.11 0.58 -11.44
C ARG A 84 -6.61 0.53 -11.15
N SER A 85 -5.78 0.84 -12.15
CA SER A 85 -4.32 0.89 -12.00
C SER A 85 -3.91 1.97 -11.00
N VAL A 86 -4.52 3.15 -11.09
CA VAL A 86 -4.26 4.26 -10.15
C VAL A 86 -4.67 3.86 -8.74
N VAL A 87 -5.89 3.37 -8.53
CA VAL A 87 -6.36 2.97 -7.18
C VAL A 87 -5.48 1.87 -6.58
N SER A 88 -5.08 0.88 -7.38
CA SER A 88 -4.20 -0.20 -6.93
C SER A 88 -2.79 0.31 -6.60
N GLY A 89 -2.26 1.24 -7.40
CA GLY A 89 -0.98 1.89 -7.16
C GLY A 89 -0.97 2.73 -5.89
N VAL A 90 -2.04 3.49 -5.64
CA VAL A 90 -2.22 4.25 -4.39
C VAL A 90 -2.28 3.30 -3.20
N TYR A 91 -3.13 2.26 -3.27
CA TYR A 91 -3.23 1.26 -2.20
C TYR A 91 -1.88 0.62 -1.88
N ARG A 92 -1.13 0.19 -2.90
CA ARG A 92 0.20 -0.40 -2.73
C ARG A 92 1.19 0.59 -2.09
N SER A 93 1.15 1.85 -2.51
CA SER A 93 2.00 2.89 -1.93
C SER A 93 1.70 3.11 -0.44
N LEU A 94 0.43 3.06 -0.05
CA LEU A 94 0.03 3.11 1.36
C LEU A 94 0.47 1.86 2.13
N VAL A 95 0.43 0.67 1.53
CA VAL A 95 0.96 -0.54 2.17
C VAL A 95 2.46 -0.39 2.46
N TYR A 96 3.24 0.11 1.49
CA TYR A 96 4.67 0.37 1.69
C TYR A 96 4.98 1.40 2.78
N LEU A 97 4.05 2.29 3.08
CA LEU A 97 4.16 3.26 4.16
C LEU A 97 3.87 2.65 5.52
N PHE A 98 2.80 1.86 5.61
CA PHE A 98 2.22 1.48 6.89
C PHE A 98 2.63 0.09 7.36
N VAL A 99 3.06 -0.77 6.43
CA VAL A 99 3.50 -2.14 6.70
C VAL A 99 5.00 -2.23 6.51
N LYS A 100 5.71 -2.52 7.60
CA LYS A 100 7.17 -2.66 7.58
C LYS A 100 7.58 -3.82 6.67
N ASN A 101 8.78 -3.73 6.07
CA ASN A 101 9.35 -4.75 5.17
C ASN A 101 8.55 -5.07 3.90
N SER A 102 7.41 -4.41 3.65
CA SER A 102 6.58 -4.64 2.46
C SER A 102 7.12 -3.99 1.18
N THR A 103 8.10 -3.09 1.29
CA THR A 103 8.58 -2.21 0.20
C THR A 103 9.22 -2.94 -0.98
N LYS A 104 9.62 -4.20 -0.78
CA LYS A 104 10.17 -5.09 -1.82
C LYS A 104 9.12 -5.99 -2.48
N ILE A 105 7.88 -5.97 -1.99
CA ILE A 105 6.81 -6.89 -2.42
C ILE A 105 5.96 -6.19 -3.47
N ARG A 106 6.02 -6.64 -4.73
CA ARG A 106 5.29 -6.06 -5.87
C ARG A 106 3.77 -6.13 -5.71
N ASP A 107 3.25 -7.22 -5.14
CA ASP A 107 1.80 -7.44 -4.95
C ASP A 107 1.43 -7.84 -3.50
N PRO A 108 1.49 -6.90 -2.55
CA PRO A 108 1.24 -7.21 -1.13
C PRO A 108 -0.24 -7.45 -0.82
N GLY A 109 -1.13 -7.25 -1.79
CA GLY A 109 -2.57 -7.48 -1.66
C GLY A 109 -3.06 -8.69 -2.45
N SER A 110 -2.18 -9.66 -2.73
CA SER A 110 -2.55 -10.91 -3.37
C SER A 110 -3.37 -11.81 -2.43
N GLY A 111 -4.38 -12.48 -2.97
CA GLY A 111 -5.12 -13.55 -2.29
C GLY A 111 -4.50 -14.93 -2.50
N PHE A 112 -3.37 -15.01 -3.22
CA PHE A 112 -2.69 -16.25 -3.53
C PHE A 112 -1.28 -16.26 -2.93
N PHE A 113 -1.09 -16.99 -1.83
CA PHE A 113 0.20 -17.07 -1.16
C PHE A 113 0.33 -18.35 -0.34
N THR A 114 1.57 -18.79 -0.14
CA THR A 114 1.92 -19.96 0.68
C THR A 114 2.92 -19.54 1.74
N PHE A 115 2.80 -20.04 2.96
CA PHE A 115 3.66 -19.64 4.07
C PHE A 115 3.85 -20.74 5.12
N ARG A 116 4.87 -20.59 5.96
CA ARG A 116 5.13 -21.49 7.09
C ARG A 116 4.22 -21.14 8.27
N LYS A 117 3.44 -22.09 8.78
CA LYS A 117 2.48 -21.87 9.89
C LYS A 117 3.11 -21.16 11.10
N LYS A 118 4.36 -21.50 11.44
CA LYS A 118 5.13 -20.90 12.55
C LYS A 118 5.16 -19.37 12.56
N ILE A 119 5.05 -18.70 11.40
CA ILE A 119 5.20 -17.23 11.34
C ILE A 119 3.97 -16.50 11.89
N VAL A 120 2.82 -17.18 11.91
CA VAL A 120 1.57 -16.65 12.48
C VAL A 120 1.22 -17.31 13.81
N GLU A 121 2.07 -18.20 14.32
CA GLU A 121 1.90 -18.76 15.66
C GLU A 121 2.12 -17.66 16.70
N ASN A 122 1.19 -17.55 17.65
CA ASN A 122 1.16 -16.52 18.69
C ASN A 122 0.95 -15.08 18.19
N VAL A 123 0.45 -14.90 16.96
CA VAL A 123 0.14 -13.58 16.40
C VAL A 123 -1.38 -13.36 16.40
N SER A 124 -1.83 -12.26 17.00
CA SER A 124 -3.25 -11.86 16.94
C SER A 124 -3.55 -11.13 15.63
N LEU A 125 -4.07 -11.88 14.66
CA LEU A 125 -4.57 -11.36 13.39
C LEU A 125 -6.01 -10.85 13.59
N ASN A 126 -6.24 -9.56 13.32
CA ASN A 126 -7.56 -8.92 13.39
C ASN A 126 -7.85 -8.21 12.06
N PRO A 127 -7.91 -8.97 10.95
CA PRO A 127 -8.05 -8.39 9.63
C PRO A 127 -9.45 -7.81 9.43
N LEU A 128 -9.57 -6.88 8.48
CA LEU A 128 -10.86 -6.42 7.98
C LEU A 128 -10.89 -6.55 6.46
N GLY A 129 -11.93 -7.17 5.91
CA GLY A 129 -12.13 -7.29 4.48
C GLY A 129 -11.53 -8.58 3.90
N PHE A 130 -10.76 -8.44 2.84
CA PHE A 130 -10.31 -9.58 2.04
C PHE A 130 -8.78 -9.62 1.82
N LYS A 131 -8.04 -8.66 2.35
CA LYS A 131 -6.59 -8.53 2.14
C LYS A 131 -5.79 -9.01 3.34
N ILE A 132 -6.06 -10.23 3.79
CA ILE A 132 -5.37 -10.89 4.92
C ILE A 132 -3.84 -10.89 4.78
N LEU A 133 -3.30 -10.95 3.56
CA LEU A 133 -1.86 -10.92 3.33
C LEU A 133 -1.21 -9.66 3.92
N VAL A 134 -1.89 -8.51 3.87
CA VAL A 134 -1.36 -7.25 4.42
C VAL A 134 -1.23 -7.32 5.94
N GLU A 135 -2.21 -7.91 6.62
CA GLU A 135 -2.19 -8.15 8.07
C GLU A 135 -1.07 -9.14 8.45
N ILE A 136 -0.89 -10.22 7.66
CA ILE A 136 0.19 -11.19 7.87
C ILE A 136 1.55 -10.51 7.69
N LEU A 137 1.73 -9.72 6.62
CA LEU A 137 2.98 -8.98 6.40
C LEU A 137 3.28 -7.95 7.50
N ASP A 138 2.25 -7.44 8.17
CA ASP A 138 2.42 -6.49 9.27
C ASP A 138 2.82 -7.16 10.58
N LYS A 139 2.16 -8.28 10.93
CA LYS A 139 2.21 -8.84 12.29
C LYS A 139 2.98 -10.14 12.40
N ALA A 140 3.18 -10.88 11.30
CA ALA A 140 3.83 -12.18 11.35
C ALA A 140 5.34 -12.07 11.59
N HIS A 141 5.91 -13.12 12.16
CA HIS A 141 7.35 -13.25 12.39
C HIS A 141 8.02 -13.97 11.22
N TYR A 142 8.50 -13.21 10.24
CA TYR A 142 9.17 -13.74 9.05
C TYR A 142 10.43 -12.95 8.70
N GLU A 143 11.37 -13.60 8.02
CA GLU A 143 12.62 -12.99 7.54
C GLU A 143 12.62 -12.81 6.03
N LYS A 144 12.10 -13.80 5.28
CA LYS A 144 12.22 -13.82 3.83
C LYS A 144 10.87 -14.04 3.11
N VAL A 145 10.60 -13.14 2.18
CA VAL A 145 9.45 -13.20 1.25
C VAL A 145 9.96 -13.33 -0.18
N THR A 146 9.46 -14.31 -0.92
CA THR A 146 9.71 -14.47 -2.36
C THR A 146 8.42 -14.27 -3.13
N GLU A 147 8.53 -13.71 -4.34
CA GLU A 147 7.39 -13.54 -5.25
C GLU A 147 7.54 -14.44 -6.48
N LYS A 148 6.49 -15.18 -6.82
CA LYS A 148 6.37 -15.92 -8.07
C LYS A 148 5.26 -15.29 -8.90
N SER A 149 5.59 -14.86 -10.12
CA SER A 149 4.63 -14.19 -10.97
C SER A 149 3.71 -15.17 -11.69
N PHE A 150 2.44 -14.79 -11.87
CA PHE A 150 1.47 -15.53 -12.70
C PHE A 150 0.57 -14.57 -13.48
N ILE A 151 -0.01 -15.05 -14.59
CA ILE A 151 -0.94 -14.28 -15.40
C ILE A 151 -2.31 -14.35 -14.73
N PHE A 152 -2.86 -13.20 -14.35
CA PHE A 152 -4.19 -13.13 -13.75
C PHE A 152 -5.24 -13.16 -14.87
N GLU A 153 -5.94 -14.30 -15.01
CA GLU A 153 -7.00 -14.47 -16.00
C GLU A 153 -8.33 -13.87 -15.52
N ASP A 154 -9.14 -13.40 -16.46
CA ASP A 154 -10.52 -12.98 -16.17
C ASP A 154 -11.37 -14.20 -15.79
N ARG A 155 -12.34 -13.99 -14.90
CA ARG A 155 -13.23 -15.08 -14.46
C ARG A 155 -13.94 -15.71 -15.64
N LYS A 156 -13.85 -17.04 -15.76
CA LYS A 156 -14.58 -17.81 -16.79
C LYS A 156 -16.10 -17.76 -16.60
N ARG A 157 -16.59 -17.52 -15.38
CA ARG A 157 -18.02 -17.37 -15.04
C ARG A 157 -18.22 -16.40 -13.87
N GLY A 158 -19.29 -15.60 -13.92
CA GLY A 158 -19.70 -14.66 -12.87
C GLY A 158 -19.37 -13.19 -13.17
N ALA A 159 -20.27 -12.28 -12.80
CA ALA A 159 -20.08 -10.85 -13.04
C ALA A 159 -18.96 -10.26 -12.15
N SER A 160 -17.99 -9.59 -12.76
CA SER A 160 -17.00 -8.78 -12.07
C SER A 160 -17.68 -7.56 -11.46
N LYS A 161 -18.03 -7.62 -10.17
CA LYS A 161 -18.29 -6.40 -9.41
C LYS A 161 -16.96 -5.92 -8.86
N PHE A 162 -16.29 -5.01 -9.58
CA PHE A 162 -15.35 -4.11 -8.93
C PHE A 162 -16.13 -3.39 -7.83
N ASN A 163 -15.98 -3.87 -6.60
CA ASN A 163 -16.87 -3.49 -5.51
C ASN A 163 -16.17 -2.34 -4.78
N LEU A 164 -16.54 -1.10 -5.08
CA LEU A 164 -16.01 0.10 -4.40
C LEU A 164 -16.08 -0.05 -2.87
N LYS A 165 -17.11 -0.72 -2.37
CA LYS A 165 -17.27 -1.09 -0.96
C LYS A 165 -16.09 -1.93 -0.44
N GLN A 166 -15.64 -2.93 -1.21
CA GLN A 166 -14.49 -3.77 -0.84
C GLN A 166 -13.20 -2.94 -0.84
N SER A 167 -12.97 -2.13 -1.88
CA SER A 167 -11.82 -1.22 -1.91
C SER A 167 -11.78 -0.32 -0.67
N TYR A 168 -12.91 0.30 -0.32
CA TYR A 168 -13.06 1.15 0.86
C TYR A 168 -12.71 0.41 2.17
N ILE A 169 -13.23 -0.81 2.36
CA ILE A 169 -12.90 -1.65 3.54
C ILE A 169 -11.39 -1.94 3.61
N SER A 170 -10.75 -2.21 2.46
CA SER A 170 -9.29 -2.43 2.41
C SER A 170 -8.50 -1.19 2.85
N PHE A 171 -8.96 0.01 2.50
CA PHE A 171 -8.33 1.25 2.97
C PHE A 171 -8.53 1.42 4.47
N ILE A 172 -9.73 1.18 5.02
CA ILE A 172 -9.96 1.23 6.47
C ILE A 172 -9.03 0.26 7.20
N HIS A 173 -8.93 -0.98 6.72
CA HIS A 173 -8.04 -1.98 7.30
C HIS A 173 -6.60 -1.47 7.36
N LEU A 174 -6.12 -0.89 6.27
CA LEU A 174 -4.78 -0.35 6.18
C LEU A 174 -4.57 0.88 7.11
N PHE A 175 -5.59 1.72 7.29
CA PHE A 175 -5.54 2.80 8.28
C PHE A 175 -5.49 2.28 9.72
N ASN A 176 -6.16 1.17 10.03
CA ASN A 176 -6.07 0.53 11.34
C ASN A 176 -4.66 0.01 11.61
N ILE A 177 -4.01 -0.59 10.62
CA ILE A 177 -2.60 -0.98 10.69
C ILE A 177 -1.70 0.26 10.92
N ALA A 178 -1.91 1.33 10.14
CA ALA A 178 -1.16 2.58 10.29
C ALA A 178 -1.26 3.19 11.70
N LYS A 179 -2.46 3.12 12.30
CA LYS A 179 -2.73 3.58 13.67
C LYS A 179 -2.00 2.73 14.70
N HIS A 180 -2.04 1.40 14.55
CA HIS A 180 -1.33 0.48 15.42
C HIS A 180 0.19 0.71 15.40
N ASN A 181 0.76 0.97 14.21
CA ASN A 181 2.20 1.15 14.03
C ASN A 181 2.72 2.56 14.35
N LYS A 182 1.86 3.49 14.83
CA LYS A 182 2.16 4.92 15.03
C LYS A 182 2.65 5.64 13.76
N GLU A 183 2.48 5.02 12.60
CA GLU A 183 2.78 5.61 11.30
C GLU A 183 1.82 6.73 10.95
N TYR A 184 0.59 6.61 11.44
CA TYR A 184 -0.42 7.65 11.36
C TYR A 184 0.07 8.97 11.97
N ASP A 185 0.74 8.94 13.12
CA ASP A 185 1.26 10.15 13.78
C ASP A 185 2.34 10.82 12.92
N ARG A 186 3.19 10.04 12.25
CA ARG A 186 4.22 10.56 11.35
C ARG A 186 3.59 11.24 10.12
N PHE A 187 2.57 10.61 9.53
CA PHE A 187 1.86 11.20 8.40
C PHE A 187 1.11 12.49 8.79
N LEU A 188 0.50 12.53 9.98
CA LEU A 188 -0.13 13.74 10.51
C LEU A 188 0.87 14.87 10.71
N LYS A 189 2.00 14.62 11.38
CA LYS A 189 3.08 15.60 11.53
C LYS A 189 3.57 16.12 10.18
N PHE A 190 3.79 15.22 9.23
CA PHE A 190 4.19 15.57 7.86
C PHE A 190 3.16 16.49 7.18
N SER A 191 1.87 16.19 7.34
CA SER A 191 0.77 16.98 6.77
C SER A 191 0.65 18.36 7.43
N ILE A 192 0.83 18.45 8.75
CA ILE A 192 0.87 19.71 9.50
C ILE A 192 2.04 20.58 9.02
N VAL A 193 3.23 19.98 8.88
CA VAL A 193 4.39 20.69 8.33
C VAL A 193 4.10 21.18 6.90
N GLY A 194 3.56 20.32 6.04
CA GLY A 194 3.18 20.70 4.68
C GLY A 194 2.20 21.87 4.63
N ALA A 195 1.18 21.88 5.50
CA ALA A 195 0.22 22.97 5.64
C ALA A 195 0.89 24.26 6.14
N SER A 196 1.83 24.17 7.09
CA SER A 196 2.59 25.33 7.56
C SER A 196 3.41 25.99 6.45
N GLY A 197 3.86 25.21 5.46
CA GLY A 197 4.55 25.72 4.28
C GLY A 197 3.72 26.73 3.47
N ILE A 198 2.39 26.64 3.49
CA ILE A 198 1.50 27.62 2.85
C ILE A 198 1.66 28.99 3.51
N LEU A 199 1.68 29.03 4.85
CA LEU A 199 1.85 30.26 5.62
C LEU A 199 3.24 30.86 5.40
N VAL A 200 4.28 30.03 5.39
CA VAL A 200 5.66 30.45 5.08
C VAL A 200 5.72 31.04 3.68
N ASN A 201 5.15 30.37 2.69
CA ASN A 201 5.14 30.82 1.30
C ASN A 201 4.44 32.18 1.15
N MET A 202 3.21 32.31 1.68
CA MET A 202 2.44 33.55 1.62
C MET A 202 3.13 34.70 2.36
N GLY A 203 3.70 34.43 3.55
CA GLY A 203 4.44 35.42 4.32
C GLY A 203 5.70 35.90 3.60
N CYS A 204 6.51 34.98 3.05
CA CYS A 204 7.69 35.34 2.27
C CYS A 204 7.32 36.13 1.01
N LEU A 205 6.29 35.71 0.28
CA LEU A 205 5.81 36.41 -0.92
C LEU A 205 5.39 37.85 -0.58
N TYR A 206 4.61 38.01 0.50
CA TYR A 206 4.17 39.32 0.97
C TYR A 206 5.36 40.22 1.36
N ILE A 207 6.27 39.73 2.20
CA ILE A 207 7.43 40.49 2.65
C ILE A 207 8.32 40.91 1.46
N LEU A 208 8.62 40.00 0.54
CA LEU A 208 9.49 40.29 -0.61
C LEU A 208 8.84 41.29 -1.59
N THR A 209 7.52 41.19 -1.79
CA THR A 209 6.81 42.05 -2.75
C THR A 209 6.47 43.41 -2.15
N GLU A 210 5.95 43.45 -0.93
CA GLU A 210 5.47 44.70 -0.32
C GLU A 210 6.57 45.48 0.40
N PHE A 211 7.47 44.81 1.10
CA PHE A 211 8.51 45.48 1.88
C PHE A 211 9.77 45.73 1.05
N PHE A 212 10.27 44.68 0.37
CA PHE A 212 11.48 44.78 -0.46
C PHE A 212 11.22 45.25 -1.89
N LYS A 213 9.96 45.41 -2.29
CA LYS A 213 9.54 45.87 -3.63
C LYS A 213 10.13 45.03 -4.78
N ILE A 214 10.41 43.76 -4.53
CA ILE A 214 10.84 42.81 -5.55
C ILE A 214 9.63 42.43 -6.41
N PHE A 215 9.83 42.33 -7.72
CA PHE A 215 8.78 41.92 -8.66
C PHE A 215 8.18 40.55 -8.27
N TYR A 216 6.85 40.48 -8.21
CA TYR A 216 6.12 39.38 -7.56
C TYR A 216 6.44 37.98 -8.10
N LEU A 217 6.81 37.85 -9.39
CA LEU A 217 7.21 36.55 -9.95
C LEU A 217 8.54 36.05 -9.36
N PHE A 218 9.51 36.94 -9.16
CA PHE A 218 10.76 36.59 -8.48
C PHE A 218 10.51 36.34 -6.99
N SER A 219 9.69 37.17 -6.35
CA SER A 219 9.27 36.95 -4.95
C SER A 219 8.60 35.59 -4.77
N SER A 220 7.75 35.18 -5.70
CA SER A 220 7.06 33.88 -5.68
C SER A 220 8.04 32.72 -5.81
N ALA A 221 8.98 32.78 -6.76
CA ALA A 221 10.00 31.75 -6.92
C ALA A 221 10.83 31.56 -5.63
N ILE A 222 11.29 32.66 -5.03
CA ILE A 222 12.05 32.63 -3.76
C ILE A 222 11.18 32.10 -2.62
N ALA A 223 9.93 32.55 -2.49
CA ALA A 223 9.02 32.10 -1.45
C ALA A 223 8.68 30.60 -1.54
N ILE A 224 8.59 30.04 -2.74
CA ILE A 224 8.38 28.61 -2.96
C ILE A 224 9.57 27.83 -2.41
N GLU A 225 10.79 28.21 -2.77
CA GLU A 225 12.00 27.54 -2.30
C GLU A 225 12.17 27.65 -0.78
N LEU A 226 11.95 28.83 -0.20
CA LEU A 226 12.01 29.03 1.26
C LEU A 226 10.96 28.18 2.00
N SER A 227 9.77 28.04 1.43
CA SER A 227 8.72 27.15 1.97
C SER A 227 9.14 25.68 1.93
N ILE A 228 9.76 25.22 0.84
CA ILE A 228 10.26 23.84 0.72
C ILE A 228 11.40 23.59 1.71
N ILE A 229 12.31 24.55 1.88
CA ILE A 229 13.40 24.48 2.87
C ILE A 229 12.84 24.41 4.28
N SER A 230 11.88 25.27 4.63
CA SER A 230 11.21 25.24 5.93
C SER A 230 10.54 23.90 6.19
N ASN A 231 9.79 23.37 5.22
CA ASN A 231 9.15 22.06 5.30
C ASN A 231 10.19 20.94 5.49
N PHE A 232 11.32 21.01 4.82
CA PHE A 232 12.39 20.03 4.98
C PHE A 232 12.97 20.07 6.40
N ILE A 233 13.33 21.26 6.89
CA ILE A 233 13.91 21.46 8.22
C ILE A 233 12.94 20.96 9.30
N LEU A 234 11.67 21.38 9.25
CA LEU A 234 10.64 20.95 10.21
C LEU A 234 10.45 19.44 10.21
N ASN A 235 10.44 18.80 9.04
CA ASN A 235 10.36 17.35 8.94
C ASN A 235 11.62 16.64 9.48
N ASP A 236 12.81 17.18 9.22
CA ASP A 236 14.06 16.64 9.75
C ASP A 236 14.06 16.78 11.29
N ILE A 237 13.69 17.94 11.83
CA ILE A 237 13.77 18.21 13.28
C ILE A 237 12.68 17.52 14.12
N TRP A 238 11.49 17.32 13.54
CA TRP A 238 10.31 16.87 14.28
C TRP A 238 9.71 15.56 13.77
N THR A 239 9.33 15.48 12.48
CA THR A 239 8.63 14.31 11.91
C THR A 239 9.51 13.06 11.88
N PHE A 240 10.73 13.19 11.36
CA PHE A 240 11.69 12.10 11.15
C PHE A 240 12.91 12.20 12.07
N LYS A 241 12.76 12.85 13.24
CA LYS A 241 13.84 13.06 14.22
C LYS A 241 14.64 11.80 14.52
N ASN A 242 13.95 10.66 14.64
CA ASN A 242 14.55 9.38 15.02
C ASN A 242 15.09 8.58 13.82
N GLU A 243 14.91 9.05 12.58
CA GLU A 243 15.31 8.32 11.35
C GLU A 243 16.31 9.10 10.50
N ARG A 244 16.95 10.10 11.09
CA ARG A 244 18.04 10.82 10.45
C ARG A 244 19.23 9.89 10.25
N ASN A 245 19.52 9.60 8.99
CA ASN A 245 20.75 8.94 8.57
C ASN A 245 21.44 9.77 7.46
N GLY A 246 22.77 9.69 7.39
CA GLY A 246 23.59 10.33 6.37
C GLY A 246 23.66 11.86 6.42
N ASN A 247 24.11 12.47 5.31
CA ASN A 247 24.37 13.91 5.19
C ASN A 247 23.06 14.72 5.00
N PHE A 248 22.96 15.84 5.73
CA PHE A 248 21.86 16.80 5.66
C PHE A 248 21.55 17.29 4.24
N PHE A 249 22.57 17.72 3.49
CA PHE A 249 22.38 18.27 2.14
C PHE A 249 21.93 17.20 1.14
N VAL A 250 22.37 15.95 1.31
CA VAL A 250 21.91 14.82 0.49
C VAL A 250 20.42 14.55 0.75
N ARG A 251 19.97 14.57 2.01
CA ARG A 251 18.54 14.45 2.34
C ARG A 251 17.74 15.60 1.76
N MET A 252 18.23 16.83 1.88
CA MET A 252 17.59 18.02 1.33
C MET A 252 17.44 17.93 -0.20
N GLY A 253 18.49 17.51 -0.92
CA GLY A 253 18.44 17.29 -2.36
C GLY A 253 17.43 16.23 -2.77
N LYS A 254 17.40 15.08 -2.08
CA LYS A 254 16.41 14.02 -2.31
C LYS A 254 14.97 14.50 -2.05
N PHE A 255 14.76 15.29 -1.01
CA PHE A 255 13.45 15.85 -0.67
C PHE A 255 12.97 16.81 -1.76
N ASN A 256 13.82 17.74 -2.21
CA ASN A 256 13.52 18.66 -3.30
C ASN A 256 13.20 17.92 -4.61
N LEU A 257 14.02 16.94 -4.98
CA LEU A 257 13.76 16.12 -6.16
C LEU A 257 12.39 15.43 -6.06
N SER A 258 12.05 14.90 -4.89
CA SER A 258 10.73 14.33 -4.67
C SER A 258 9.60 15.34 -4.81
N ARG A 259 9.77 16.59 -4.38
CA ARG A 259 8.76 17.65 -4.51
C ARG A 259 8.52 18.04 -5.95
N ILE A 260 9.57 18.10 -6.76
CA ILE A 260 9.47 18.36 -8.20
C ILE A 260 8.63 17.26 -8.87
N PHE A 261 8.97 15.97 -8.64
CA PHE A 261 8.19 14.86 -9.17
C PHE A 261 6.74 14.86 -8.66
N ALA A 262 6.51 15.17 -7.39
CA ALA A 262 5.17 15.28 -6.83
C ALA A 262 4.33 16.36 -7.53
N SER A 263 4.95 17.50 -7.86
CA SER A 263 4.27 18.57 -8.61
C SER A 263 3.86 18.13 -10.01
N VAL A 264 4.74 17.40 -10.71
CA VAL A 264 4.41 16.83 -12.03
C VAL A 264 3.24 15.84 -11.92
N ILE A 265 3.24 14.98 -10.90
CA ILE A 265 2.13 14.06 -10.62
C ILE A 265 0.82 14.82 -10.38
N ASN A 266 0.86 15.90 -9.59
CA ASN A 266 -0.32 16.73 -9.33
C ASN A 266 -0.93 17.27 -10.64
N VAL A 267 -0.11 17.91 -11.47
CA VAL A 267 -0.55 18.48 -12.76
C VAL A 267 -1.09 17.38 -13.69
N PHE A 268 -0.44 16.23 -13.74
CA PHE A 268 -0.89 15.10 -14.54
C PHE A 268 -2.27 14.58 -14.08
N ILE A 269 -2.49 14.42 -12.77
CA ILE A 269 -3.78 14.00 -12.22
C ILE A 269 -4.85 15.03 -12.51
N LEU A 270 -4.55 16.32 -12.31
CA LEU A 270 -5.44 17.42 -12.64
C LEU A 270 -5.90 17.33 -14.10
N LEU A 271 -4.96 17.19 -15.04
CA LEU A 271 -5.25 17.08 -16.49
C LEU A 271 -6.13 15.87 -16.82
N ILE A 272 -5.79 14.69 -16.32
CA ILE A 272 -6.53 13.47 -16.64
C ILE A 272 -7.96 13.52 -16.08
N LEU A 273 -8.12 14.00 -14.85
CA LEU A 273 -9.44 14.09 -14.22
C LEU A 273 -10.33 15.13 -14.90
N THR A 274 -9.77 16.26 -15.34
CA THR A 274 -10.54 17.27 -16.09
C THR A 274 -10.95 16.77 -17.47
N ILE A 275 -10.09 16.01 -18.18
CA ILE A 275 -10.46 15.36 -19.46
C ILE A 275 -11.63 14.40 -19.28
N ILE A 276 -11.72 13.71 -18.14
CA ILE A 276 -12.81 12.76 -17.82
C ILE A 276 -14.08 13.52 -17.31
N GLY A 277 -14.06 14.85 -17.29
CA GLY A 277 -15.21 15.69 -16.92
C GLY A 277 -15.31 15.98 -15.42
N THR A 278 -14.28 15.70 -14.62
CA THR A 278 -14.24 16.09 -13.21
C THR A 278 -14.01 17.60 -13.08
N ASN A 279 -14.70 18.25 -12.14
CA ASN A 279 -14.47 19.66 -11.83
C ASN A 279 -12.99 19.93 -11.48
N TYR A 280 -12.40 21.00 -12.03
CA TYR A 280 -10.97 21.29 -11.89
C TYR A 280 -10.52 21.53 -10.44
N LEU A 281 -11.38 22.08 -9.57
CA LEU A 281 -11.07 22.26 -8.15
C LEU A 281 -10.96 20.90 -7.45
N LEU A 282 -11.93 20.01 -7.71
CA LEU A 282 -11.92 18.66 -7.16
C LEU A 282 -10.74 17.85 -7.69
N ALA A 283 -10.46 17.95 -8.99
CA ALA A 283 -9.31 17.32 -9.63
C ALA A 283 -7.98 17.79 -9.01
N ASN A 284 -7.84 19.09 -8.77
CA ASN A 284 -6.65 19.67 -8.14
C ASN A 284 -6.51 19.23 -6.68
N LEU A 285 -7.61 19.17 -5.91
CA LEU A 285 -7.59 18.65 -4.54
C LEU A 285 -7.12 17.19 -4.49
N ILE A 286 -7.60 16.34 -5.41
CA ILE A 286 -7.16 14.95 -5.53
C ILE A 286 -5.67 14.89 -5.91
N GLY A 287 -5.24 15.72 -6.86
CA GLY A 287 -3.83 15.78 -7.28
C GLY A 287 -2.90 16.22 -6.13
N ILE A 288 -3.27 17.24 -5.35
CA ILE A 288 -2.51 17.69 -4.18
C ILE A 288 -2.41 16.58 -3.13
N PHE A 289 -3.52 15.87 -2.88
CA PHE A 289 -3.53 14.74 -1.95
C PHE A 289 -2.58 13.62 -2.39
N VAL A 290 -2.63 13.22 -3.68
CA VAL A 290 -1.76 12.18 -4.22
C VAL A 290 -0.29 12.61 -4.25
N ALA A 291 0.00 13.87 -4.59
CA ALA A 291 1.34 14.44 -4.56
C ALA A 291 1.91 14.47 -3.12
N THR A 292 1.07 14.77 -2.13
CA THR A 292 1.45 14.74 -0.70
C THR A 292 1.76 13.32 -0.25
N LEU A 293 0.91 12.35 -0.60
CA LEU A 293 1.17 10.93 -0.36
C LEU A 293 2.48 10.49 -1.00
N PHE A 294 2.70 10.81 -2.27
CA PHE A 294 3.93 10.48 -2.98
C PHE A 294 5.16 11.06 -2.26
N THR A 295 5.12 12.34 -1.88
CA THR A 295 6.22 13.00 -1.15
C THR A 295 6.47 12.33 0.20
N TYR A 296 5.43 11.91 0.90
CA TYR A 296 5.58 11.20 2.17
C TYR A 296 6.20 9.81 1.98
N VAL A 297 5.74 9.04 0.98
CA VAL A 297 6.31 7.72 0.61
C VAL A 297 7.79 7.82 0.31
N THR A 298 8.18 8.72 -0.58
CA THR A 298 9.59 8.91 -0.93
C THR A 298 10.41 9.42 0.26
N SER A 299 9.80 10.23 1.13
CA SER A 299 10.45 10.70 2.36
C SER A 299 10.83 9.53 3.26
N VAL A 300 9.89 8.63 3.54
CA VAL A 300 10.11 7.42 4.36
C VAL A 300 11.10 6.46 3.68
N LEU A 301 10.93 6.21 2.38
CA LEU A 301 11.67 5.16 1.67
C LEU A 301 13.05 5.56 1.15
N ARG A 302 13.30 6.85 0.95
CA ARG A 302 14.52 7.34 0.27
C ARG A 302 15.23 8.48 0.98
N VAL A 303 14.47 9.43 1.56
CA VAL A 303 15.06 10.63 2.19
C VAL A 303 15.57 10.30 3.59
N TRP A 304 14.71 9.76 4.46
CA TRP A 304 15.02 9.38 5.85
C TRP A 304 15.04 7.85 6.03
N LYS A 305 15.54 7.13 5.02
CA LYS A 305 15.73 5.68 5.12
C LYS A 305 16.87 5.40 6.09
N ARG A 306 16.59 4.61 7.14
CA ARG A 306 17.63 4.05 8.02
C ARG A 306 18.56 3.12 7.27
#